data_AF-A0A392U161-F1
#
_entry.id   AF-A0A392U161-F1
#
_cell.length_a   1.000
_cell.length_b   1.000
_cell.length_c   1.000
_cell.angle_alpha   90.00
_cell.angle_beta   90.00
_cell.angle_gamma   90.00
#
_symmetry.space_group_name_H-M   'P 1'
#
loop_
_entity.id
_entity.type
_entity.pdbx_description
1 polymer ?
#
loop_
_entity_poly.entity_id
_entity_poly.type
_entity_poly.pdbx_seq_one_letter_code
_entity_poly.pdbx_strand_id
1 'polypeptide(L)' 'MGNWCVVGDFNAVVSSEERRGVAIETARNGEMRAFGGFIEEMNLIDLPCLGRRFTWYHANG' A
#
# COMPACT_ATOMS: atom_id res chain seq x y z
N MET A 1 -28.21 4.49 -1.61
CA MET A 1 -26.86 4.11 -2.07
C MET A 1 -25.94 4.22 -0.88
N GLY A 2 -25.15 3.18 -0.59
CA GLY A 2 -24.29 3.12 0.61
C GLY A 2 -22.83 3.41 0.28
N ASN A 3 -22.04 3.65 1.32
CA ASN A 3 -20.59 3.79 1.20
C ASN A 3 -19.97 2.41 0.96
N TRP A 4 -18.93 2.38 0.14
CA TRP A 4 -18.15 1.17 -0.16
C TRP A 4 -16.81 1.24 0.57
N CYS A 5 -16.28 0.07 0.94
CA CYS A 5 -14.94 -0.09 1.48
C CYS A 5 -14.25 -1.22 0.73
N VAL A 6 -13.04 -0.96 0.24
CA VAL A 6 -12.22 -1.94 -0.48
C VAL A 6 -11.12 -2.41 0.48
N VAL A 7 -11.06 -3.71 0.75
CA VAL A 7 -10.13 -4.29 1.72
C VAL A 7 -9.57 -5.59 1.17
N GLY A 8 -8.26 -5.79 1.34
CA GLY A 8 -7.57 -7.01 0.92
C GLY A 8 -6.07 -6.90 1.16
N ASP A 9 -5.35 -7.94 0.75
CA ASP A 9 -3.89 -7.87 0.59
C ASP A 9 -3.58 -7.39 -0.82
N PHE A 10 -3.17 -6.12 -0.94
CA PHE A 10 -2.85 -5.52 -2.23
C PHE A 10 -1.42 -5.87 -2.70
N ASN A 11 -0.57 -6.41 -1.82
CA ASN A 11 0.85 -6.65 -2.08
C ASN A 11 1.62 -5.41 -2.61
N ALA A 12 1.08 -4.21 -2.38
CA ALA A 12 1.59 -2.92 -2.83
C ALA A 12 1.61 -1.93 -1.65
N VAL A 13 2.43 -0.89 -1.78
CA VAL A 13 2.51 0.23 -0.82
C VAL A 13 2.40 1.53 -1.61
N VAL A 14 1.88 2.59 -1.00
CA VAL A 14 1.79 3.91 -1.65
C VAL A 14 3.04 4.75 -1.41
N SER A 15 3.74 4.49 -0.30
CA SER A 15 4.95 5.22 0.07
C SER A 15 6.10 4.30 0.50
N SER A 16 7.32 4.78 0.34
CA SER A 16 8.52 4.00 0.63
C SER A 16 8.67 3.73 2.13
N GLU A 17 8.15 4.62 2.99
CA GLU A 17 8.17 4.51 4.45
C GLU A 17 7.27 3.39 5.01
N GLU A 18 6.42 2.81 4.15
CA GLU A 18 5.54 1.67 4.46
C GLU A 18 6.24 0.31 4.26
N ARG A 19 7.47 0.31 3.73
CA ARG A 19 8.32 -0.88 3.61
C ARG A 19 9.68 -0.63 4.24
N ARG A 20 10.20 -1.61 4.98
CA ARG A 20 11.55 -1.55 5.59
C ARG A 20 12.36 -2.80 5.27
N GLY A 21 13.68 -2.66 5.24
CA GLY A 21 14.61 -3.78 5.08
C GLY A 21 14.76 -4.28 3.63
N VAL A 22 14.22 -3.55 2.65
CA VAL A 22 14.30 -3.91 1.23
C VAL A 22 14.84 -2.71 0.46
N ALA A 23 15.82 -2.92 -0.42
CA ALA A 23 16.27 -1.88 -1.33
C ALA A 23 15.12 -1.46 -2.26
N ILE A 24 14.86 -0.16 -2.35
CA ILE A 24 13.83 0.37 -3.24
C ILE A 24 14.38 0.26 -4.66
N GLU A 25 13.91 -0.74 -5.39
CA GLU A 25 14.22 -0.94 -6.79
C GLU A 25 13.35 -0.02 -7.66
N THR A 26 13.87 0.44 -8.79
CA THR A 26 13.15 1.31 -9.74
C THR A 26 11.80 0.73 -10.18
N ALA A 27 11.69 -0.60 -10.30
CA ALA A 27 10.45 -1.29 -10.62
C ALA A 27 9.36 -1.06 -9.54
N ARG A 28 9.74 -1.09 -8.26
CA ARG A 28 8.82 -0.84 -7.13
C ARG A 28 8.28 0.59 -7.14
N ASN A 29 9.07 1.57 -7.58
CA ASN A 29 8.58 2.94 -7.77
C ASN A 29 7.45 3.02 -8.82
N GLY A 30 7.46 2.13 -9.82
CA GLY A 30 6.38 2.02 -10.80
C GLY A 30 5.10 1.48 -10.17
N GLU A 31 5.21 0.37 -9.43
CA GLU A 31 4.10 -0.27 -8.72
C GLU A 31 3.45 0.67 -7.70
N MET A 32 4.26 1.38 -6.91
CA MET A 32 3.76 2.35 -5.93
C MET A 32 2.97 3.49 -6.58
N ARG A 33 3.47 4.04 -7.70
CA ARG A 33 2.75 5.07 -8.45
C ARG A 33 1.46 4.56 -9.06
N ALA A 34 1.47 3.34 -9.60
CA ALA A 34 0.27 2.72 -10.16
C ALA A 34 -0.79 2.49 -9.08
N PHE A 35 -0.38 2.04 -7.89
CA PHE A 35 -1.29 1.84 -6.77
C PHE A 35 -1.86 3.15 -6.23
N GLY A 36 -1.03 4.19 -6.07
CA GLY A 36 -1.50 5.53 -5.74
C GLY A 36 -2.47 6.10 -6.77
N GLY A 37 -2.17 5.94 -8.06
CA GLY A 37 -3.06 6.34 -9.15
C GLY A 37 -4.40 5.61 -9.12
N PHE A 38 -4.42 4.31 -8.82
CA PHE A 38 -5.66 3.55 -8.64
C PHE A 38 -6.54 4.13 -7.52
N ILE A 39 -5.96 4.52 -6.38
CA ILE A 39 -6.70 5.14 -5.27
C ILE A 39 -7.32 6.48 -5.71
N GLU A 40 -6.55 7.31 -6.42
CA GLU A 40 -7.00 8.60 -6.94
C GLU A 40 -8.10 8.45 -8.00
N GLU A 41 -7.89 7.62 -9.02
CA GLU A 41 -8.83 7.38 -10.12
C GLU A 41 -10.18 6.86 -9.64
N MET A 42 -10.17 6.05 -8.58
CA MET A 42 -11.38 5.48 -7.97
C MET A 42 -12.01 6.38 -6.90
N ASN A 43 -11.45 7.57 -6.64
CA ASN A 43 -11.87 8.48 -5.57
C ASN A 43 -11.95 7.80 -4.20
N LEU A 44 -10.98 6.93 -3.91
CA LEU A 44 -10.87 6.24 -2.63
C LEU A 44 -10.09 7.10 -1.62
N ILE A 45 -10.33 6.85 -0.34
CA ILE A 45 -9.57 7.44 0.75
C ILE A 45 -8.80 6.30 1.41
N ASP A 46 -7.47 6.43 1.46
CA ASP A 46 -6.65 5.51 2.23
C ASP A 46 -6.86 5.73 3.73
N LEU A 47 -7.26 4.68 4.43
CA LEU A 47 -7.63 4.75 5.83
C LEU A 47 -6.39 4.49 6.70
N PRO A 48 -6.16 5.30 7.76
CA PRO A 48 -5.01 5.09 8.63
C PRO A 48 -5.08 3.72 9.31
N CYS A 49 -3.95 3.01 9.34
CA CYS A 49 -3.83 1.77 10.10
C CYS A 49 -4.05 2.04 11.60
N LEU A 50 -4.97 1.29 12.22
CA LEU A 50 -5.14 1.28 13.67
C LEU A 50 -4.23 0.20 14.28
N GLY A 51 -3.40 0.58 15.24
CA GLY A 51 -2.53 -0.33 15.98
C GLY A 51 -1.15 -0.50 15.34
N ARG A 52 -0.91 -1.63 14.65
CA ARG A 52 0.43 -1.93 14.10
C ARG A 52 0.67 -1.12 12.82
N ARG A 53 1.89 -0.60 12.68
CA ARG A 53 2.32 0.18 11.50
C ARG A 53 2.48 -0.66 10.22
N PHE A 54 2.73 -1.96 10.34
CA PHE A 54 2.92 -2.87 9.20
C PHE A 54 1.93 -4.02 9.28
N THR A 55 1.39 -4.42 8.13
CA THR A 55 0.42 -5.52 7.99
C THR A 55 1.09 -6.84 7.64
N TRP A 56 2.34 -6.82 7.18
CA TRP A 56 3.08 -8.00 6.74
C TRP A 56 4.55 -7.93 7.15
N TYR A 57 5.13 -9.11 7.41
CA TYR A 57 6.57 -9.28 7.63
C TYR A 57 7.06 -10.54 6.92
N HIS A 58 8.26 -10.50 6.35
CA HIS A 58 8.95 -11.68 5.87
C HIS A 58 9.87 -12.20 6.98
N ALA A 59 9.65 -13.42 7.46
CA ALA A 59 10.37 -13.95 8.62
C ALA A 59 11.85 -14.24 8.34
N ASN A 60 12.24 -14.44 7.07
CA ASN A 60 13.55 -14.94 6.69
C ASN A 60 14.12 -14.06 5.56
N GLY A 61 15.27 -13.42 5.77
CA GLY A 61 16.11 -13.01 4.63
C GLY A 61 16.64 -14.25 3.92
#